data_AF-A0A3L6NI67-F1
#
_entry.id   AF-A0A3L6NI67-F1
#
_cell.length_a   1.000
_cell.length_b   1.000
_cell.length_c   1.000
_cell.angle_alpha   90.00
_cell.angle_beta   90.00
_cell.angle_gamma   90.00
#
_symmetry.space_group_name_H-M   'P 1'
#
loop_
_entity.id
_entity.type
_entity.pdbx_description
1 polymer ?
#
loop_
_entity_poly.entity_id
_entity_poly.type
_entity_poly.pdbx_seq_one_letter_code
_entity_poly.pdbx_strand_id
1 'polypeptide(L)'
;MAEQDKVPRRRDWMKRFLLPLRKTSSTNQEDVVECLETRTFPSGIKALCSPEGATTDVVFVHGLNGNRERTWTAQGATEPWPKTLLPVALPKARVLAFGYDASVADWRGMVSQSRIGNHSWNLLIALAGYRDNDGTNERPIIFVCHSLGGLVCEDALVISGQRPERHLKNITRSVHGIIFLGTPHHGAGLARWAELVSRYIGLVKQTNSNIVQVLRRESEVLARIQDSFHTMIKSRITEGLSPIEISCFYEELPLPGVGLVVPQDSAILPGYIPVGIHGDHMGMTKFASQDDPGFVAVCGELQRWAREIDEVERRPKDLLPASSSNLKEQPVGANQQGHGNRQYNNFGTGTQKNVNGFYLEGGSHHFEHHHHHHRSESSTPQAYRVIPLSRNEDITNRADIFAQLNTLLPLTPENQSAALHGLGGSGKTQIALEYAHRRCRDPDWSVFWVQADNETTFTQSYKAIARAIDIRDDLDGEKLLATVRERIERLPRWLLVLDNADDLTMFGIPPGPPPIYLVVLMRVQ
;
A
#
# COMPACT_ATOMS: atom_id res chain seq x y z
N MET A 1 33.02 -27.80 28.26
CA MET A 1 31.61 -27.70 28.69
C MET A 1 30.84 -26.91 27.65
N ALA A 2 29.52 -27.06 27.57
CA ALA A 2 28.70 -26.40 26.54
C ALA A 2 28.07 -25.12 27.10
N GLU A 3 28.17 -24.04 26.32
CA GLU A 3 27.46 -22.78 26.56
C GLU A 3 26.47 -22.60 25.40
N GLN A 4 25.17 -22.46 25.71
CA GLN A 4 24.10 -22.43 24.73
C GLN A 4 23.70 -20.99 24.40
N ASP A 5 24.31 -20.42 23.35
CA ASP A 5 23.95 -19.10 22.87
C ASP A 5 22.50 -19.05 22.37
N LYS A 6 21.77 -18.03 22.82
CA LYS A 6 20.31 -17.97 22.71
C LYS A 6 19.88 -17.42 21.35
N VAL A 7 19.22 -18.26 20.56
CA VAL A 7 18.52 -17.82 19.34
C VAL A 7 17.40 -16.82 19.69
N PRO A 8 17.35 -15.62 19.07
CA PRO A 8 16.26 -14.67 19.27
C PRO A 8 14.92 -15.28 18.83
N ARG A 9 13.91 -15.28 19.72
CA ARG A 9 12.59 -15.85 19.45
C ARG A 9 11.85 -15.04 18.39
N ARG A 10 11.55 -15.68 17.25
CA ARG A 10 10.76 -15.07 16.16
C ARG A 10 9.28 -14.93 16.56
N ARG A 11 8.69 -13.77 16.26
CA ARG A 11 7.22 -13.52 16.21
C ARG A 11 6.48 -13.87 17.51
N ASP A 12 6.97 -13.33 18.62
CA ASP A 12 6.41 -13.51 19.97
C ASP A 12 5.15 -12.64 20.22
N TRP A 13 5.01 -11.50 19.51
CA TRP A 13 4.01 -10.45 19.79
C TRP A 13 2.54 -10.90 19.66
N MET A 14 2.12 -11.45 18.51
CA MET A 14 0.74 -11.96 18.34
C MET A 14 0.35 -12.98 19.41
N LYS A 15 1.31 -13.79 19.87
CA LYS A 15 1.10 -14.84 20.87
C LYS A 15 0.97 -14.28 22.29
N ARG A 16 1.67 -13.19 22.62
CA ARG A 16 1.47 -12.42 23.87
C ARG A 16 0.09 -11.75 23.93
N PHE A 17 -0.44 -11.31 22.79
CA PHE A 17 -1.70 -10.57 22.75
C PHE A 17 -2.95 -11.48 22.70
N LEU A 18 -2.83 -12.68 22.12
CA LEU A 18 -3.97 -13.56 21.81
C LEU A 18 -3.99 -14.92 22.55
N LEU A 19 -2.98 -15.28 23.36
CA LEU A 19 -3.01 -16.50 24.19
C LEU A 19 -3.15 -16.19 25.70
N PRO A 20 -3.84 -17.06 26.47
CA PRO A 20 -4.11 -16.81 27.89
C PRO A 20 -2.91 -17.15 28.79
N LEU A 21 -2.55 -16.23 29.67
CA LEU A 21 -1.66 -16.51 30.80
C LEU A 21 -2.38 -17.42 31.82
N ARG A 22 -2.05 -18.71 31.82
CA ARG A 22 -2.39 -19.60 32.95
C ARG A 22 -1.70 -19.08 34.21
N LYS A 23 -2.43 -19.10 35.34
CA LYS A 23 -1.88 -18.79 36.67
C LYS A 23 -0.67 -19.69 36.98
N THR A 24 0.47 -19.08 37.27
CA THR A 24 1.57 -19.69 38.03
C THR A 24 1.98 -18.72 39.15
N SER A 25 2.39 -19.28 40.28
CA SER A 25 2.60 -18.56 41.54
C SER A 25 3.90 -17.73 41.59
N SER A 26 3.91 -16.79 42.53
CA SER A 26 5.01 -15.95 42.95
C SER A 26 6.37 -16.64 43.13
N THR A 27 7.43 -15.98 42.64
CA THR A 27 8.63 -15.65 43.42
C THR A 27 9.31 -14.41 42.84
N ASN A 28 10.09 -13.70 43.66
CA ASN A 28 10.73 -12.44 43.30
C ASN A 28 11.97 -12.65 42.41
N GLN A 29 12.19 -11.73 41.48
CA GLN A 29 13.54 -11.19 41.24
C GLN A 29 13.45 -9.78 40.67
N GLU A 30 14.23 -8.87 41.24
CA GLU A 30 14.48 -7.53 40.71
C GLU A 30 15.54 -7.65 39.63
N ASP A 31 15.34 -7.06 38.45
CA ASP A 31 16.46 -6.78 37.55
C ASP A 31 16.16 -5.64 36.55
N VAL A 32 17.25 -4.98 36.18
CA VAL A 32 17.43 -3.77 35.35
C VAL A 32 16.32 -3.43 34.33
N VAL A 33 15.79 -2.19 34.42
CA VAL A 33 15.00 -1.57 33.34
C VAL A 33 15.95 -0.97 32.29
N GLU A 34 16.21 -1.71 31.21
CA GLU A 34 16.81 -1.15 29.99
C GLU A 34 15.69 -0.65 29.05
N CYS A 35 15.70 0.63 28.72
CA CYS A 35 14.64 1.27 27.94
C CYS A 35 14.71 0.88 26.45
N LEU A 36 13.91 -0.12 26.06
CA LEU A 36 13.70 -0.48 24.65
C LEU A 36 12.95 0.65 23.91
N GLU A 37 13.69 1.46 23.16
CA GLU A 37 13.13 2.41 22.19
C GLU A 37 12.24 1.69 21.17
N THR A 38 10.95 2.02 21.13
CA THR A 38 10.01 1.52 20.13
C THR A 38 10.26 2.20 18.77
N ARG A 39 11.23 1.66 18.02
CA ARG A 39 11.63 2.14 16.68
C ARG A 39 10.50 2.00 15.66
N THR A 40 9.66 3.03 15.57
CA THR A 40 8.64 3.16 14.53
C THR A 40 9.31 3.22 13.15
N PHE A 41 8.84 2.40 12.20
CA PHE A 41 9.37 2.44 10.84
C PHE A 41 8.88 3.72 10.13
N PRO A 42 9.76 4.50 9.49
CA PRO A 42 9.39 5.79 8.88
C PRO A 42 8.60 5.62 7.58
N SER A 43 7.29 5.40 7.68
CA SER A 43 6.38 5.14 6.55
C SER A 43 5.66 6.39 6.02
N GLY A 44 5.15 6.31 4.79
CA GLY A 44 4.48 7.40 4.07
C GLY A 44 5.43 8.39 3.40
N ILE A 45 4.88 9.44 2.79
CA ILE A 45 5.63 10.53 2.17
C ILE A 45 6.29 11.42 3.25
N LYS A 46 7.58 11.72 3.07
CA LYS A 46 8.31 12.78 3.77
C LYS A 46 8.86 13.76 2.76
N ALA A 47 8.62 15.05 2.95
CA ALA A 47 9.35 16.08 2.21
C ALA A 47 10.78 16.17 2.75
N LEU A 48 11.76 16.10 1.85
CA LEU A 48 13.18 16.32 2.15
C LEU A 48 13.58 17.76 1.79
N CYS A 49 13.02 18.32 0.72
CA CYS A 49 13.12 19.72 0.34
C CYS A 49 11.84 20.17 -0.38
N SER A 50 11.32 21.35 -0.05
CA SER A 50 10.14 21.95 -0.71
C SER A 50 10.39 23.44 -0.96
N PRO A 51 11.03 23.81 -2.09
CA PRO A 51 11.26 25.21 -2.43
C PRO A 51 9.95 25.89 -2.85
N GLU A 52 9.83 27.20 -2.57
CA GLU A 52 8.74 28.02 -3.10
C GLU A 52 8.81 28.08 -4.63
N GLY A 53 7.65 28.05 -5.30
CA GLY A 53 7.60 28.06 -6.77
C GLY A 53 8.11 26.78 -7.45
N ALA A 54 8.16 25.65 -6.74
CA ALA A 54 8.58 24.36 -7.33
C ALA A 54 7.75 23.97 -8.56
N THR A 55 8.43 23.58 -9.65
CA THR A 55 7.84 23.20 -10.96
C THR A 55 7.83 21.69 -11.20
N THR A 56 8.57 20.90 -10.40
CA THR A 56 8.54 19.43 -10.48
C THR A 56 8.64 18.78 -9.10
N ASP A 57 7.99 17.62 -8.92
CA ASP A 57 8.18 16.74 -7.78
C ASP A 57 9.16 15.62 -8.16
N VAL A 58 10.21 15.40 -7.36
CA VAL A 58 11.11 14.24 -7.48
C VAL A 58 10.85 13.29 -6.32
N VAL A 59 10.37 12.08 -6.62
CA VAL A 59 9.84 11.12 -5.62
C VAL A 59 10.75 9.90 -5.51
N PHE A 60 11.41 9.77 -4.36
CA PHE A 60 12.32 8.68 -4.03
C PHE A 60 11.59 7.48 -3.42
N VAL A 61 11.77 6.29 -4.01
CA VAL A 61 11.17 5.02 -3.54
C VAL A 61 12.27 3.98 -3.28
N HIS A 62 12.43 3.58 -2.02
CA HIS A 62 13.53 2.70 -1.61
C HIS A 62 13.26 1.23 -1.89
N GLY A 63 14.32 0.41 -1.90
CA GLY A 63 14.23 -1.04 -2.09
C GLY A 63 14.05 -1.87 -0.81
N LEU A 64 14.20 -3.19 -0.99
CA LEU A 64 14.26 -4.21 0.05
C LEU A 64 15.34 -3.87 1.10
N ASN A 65 15.07 -4.08 2.39
CA ASN A 65 15.95 -3.68 3.50
C ASN A 65 16.24 -2.16 3.59
N GLY A 66 15.63 -1.35 2.73
CA GLY A 66 15.77 0.10 2.72
C GLY A 66 14.93 0.78 3.81
N ASN A 67 15.11 2.09 3.91
CA ASN A 67 14.06 3.00 4.40
C ASN A 67 14.18 4.34 3.65
N ARG A 68 13.21 5.23 3.79
CA ARG A 68 13.10 6.46 2.97
C ARG A 68 14.26 7.47 3.14
N GLU A 69 15.16 7.26 4.09
CA GLU A 69 16.32 8.13 4.32
C GLU A 69 17.63 7.34 4.18
N ARG A 70 17.82 6.28 4.99
CA ARG A 70 19.05 5.44 5.05
C ARG A 70 19.47 4.87 3.70
N THR A 71 18.54 4.62 2.78
CA THR A 71 18.88 4.15 1.42
C THR A 71 19.77 5.17 0.71
N TRP A 72 19.41 6.45 0.80
CA TRP A 72 20.04 7.57 0.12
C TRP A 72 21.09 8.29 0.98
N THR A 73 21.47 7.74 2.13
CA THR A 73 22.54 8.27 3.00
C THR A 73 23.87 7.58 2.65
N ALA A 74 24.89 8.37 2.32
CA ALA A 74 26.25 7.89 2.09
C ALA A 74 26.92 7.39 3.39
N GLN A 75 27.99 6.60 3.27
CA GLN A 75 28.72 6.14 4.45
C GLN A 75 29.37 7.32 5.18
N GLY A 76 29.09 7.47 6.48
CA GLY A 76 29.57 8.59 7.29
C GLY A 76 28.73 9.88 7.20
N ALA A 77 27.77 9.96 6.26
CA ALA A 77 26.85 11.09 6.19
C ALA A 77 25.73 10.98 7.25
N THR A 78 25.29 12.11 7.79
CA THR A 78 24.18 12.20 8.76
C THR A 78 22.82 12.40 8.08
N GLU A 79 22.81 12.88 6.84
CA GLU A 79 21.61 13.29 6.07
C GLU A 79 21.66 12.66 4.66
N PRO A 80 20.51 12.39 4.03
CA PRO A 80 20.47 11.74 2.72
C PRO A 80 20.80 12.72 1.57
N TRP A 81 21.52 12.26 0.54
CA TRP A 81 21.97 13.13 -0.57
C TRP A 81 20.85 13.83 -1.37
N PRO A 82 19.61 13.30 -1.49
CA PRO A 82 18.49 14.03 -2.07
C PRO A 82 18.06 15.27 -1.27
N LYS A 83 18.47 15.38 0.00
CA LYS A 83 18.27 16.56 0.85
C LYS A 83 19.44 17.54 0.80
N THR A 84 20.67 17.06 0.65
CA THR A 84 21.89 17.89 0.77
C THR A 84 22.50 18.31 -0.57
N LEU A 85 22.40 17.48 -1.62
CA LEU A 85 23.02 17.73 -2.93
C LEU A 85 22.00 18.21 -3.97
N LEU A 86 20.84 17.55 -4.07
CA LEU A 86 19.84 17.87 -5.10
C LEU A 86 19.29 19.30 -5.07
N PRO A 87 19.02 19.96 -3.93
CA PRO A 87 18.50 21.33 -3.95
C PRO A 87 19.45 22.35 -4.60
N VAL A 88 20.75 22.06 -4.67
CA VAL A 88 21.74 22.88 -5.40
C VAL A 88 21.63 22.64 -6.90
N ALA A 89 21.47 21.38 -7.32
CA ALA A 89 21.44 20.98 -8.73
C ALA A 89 20.05 21.15 -9.40
N LEU A 90 18.97 21.16 -8.60
CA LEU A 90 17.57 21.21 -9.01
C LEU A 90 16.78 22.19 -8.11
N PRO A 91 17.08 23.51 -8.11
CA PRO A 91 16.52 24.47 -7.16
C PRO A 91 14.99 24.68 -7.23
N LYS A 92 14.33 24.13 -8.26
CA LYS A 92 12.86 24.11 -8.43
C LYS A 92 12.20 22.75 -8.16
N ALA A 93 12.97 21.73 -7.79
CA ALA A 93 12.42 20.41 -7.49
C ALA A 93 11.97 20.33 -6.03
N ARG A 94 10.72 19.95 -5.79
CA ARG A 94 10.30 19.44 -4.48
C ARG A 94 10.76 17.99 -4.38
N VAL A 95 11.62 17.70 -3.40
CA VAL A 95 12.14 16.35 -3.16
C VAL A 95 11.31 15.66 -2.10
N LEU A 96 10.61 14.58 -2.49
CA LEU A 96 9.80 13.73 -1.64
C LEU A 96 10.47 12.35 -1.51
N ALA A 97 10.34 11.71 -0.35
CA ALA A 97 10.77 10.33 -0.14
C ALA A 97 9.63 9.50 0.45
N PHE A 98 9.25 8.42 -0.22
CA PHE A 98 8.25 7.47 0.25
C PHE A 98 8.90 6.37 1.09
N GLY A 99 8.29 6.05 2.23
CA GLY A 99 8.67 4.93 3.09
C GLY A 99 7.59 3.87 3.19
N TYR A 100 7.98 2.60 3.12
CA TYR A 100 7.14 1.44 3.40
C TYR A 100 7.94 0.38 4.13
N ASP A 101 7.30 -0.51 4.89
CA ASP A 101 8.03 -1.58 5.58
C ASP A 101 8.67 -2.53 4.54
N ALA A 102 10.00 -2.52 4.50
CA ALA A 102 10.84 -3.35 3.64
C ALA A 102 11.66 -4.37 4.45
N SER A 103 11.18 -4.78 5.64
CA SER A 103 11.87 -5.63 6.61
C SER A 103 12.17 -7.04 6.09
N VAL A 104 13.47 -7.31 5.91
CA VAL A 104 14.06 -8.59 5.45
C VAL A 104 13.47 -9.85 6.08
N ALA A 105 13.01 -9.80 7.33
CA ALA A 105 12.44 -10.94 8.03
C ALA A 105 11.26 -11.60 7.26
N ASP A 106 10.55 -10.79 6.46
CA ASP A 106 9.28 -11.14 5.82
C ASP A 106 9.35 -11.13 4.27
N TRP A 107 10.55 -11.17 3.68
CA TRP A 107 10.74 -10.94 2.23
C TRP A 107 9.92 -11.83 1.29
N ARG A 108 9.65 -13.09 1.64
CA ARG A 108 8.76 -13.98 0.87
C ARG A 108 7.33 -13.43 0.79
N GLY A 109 6.89 -12.78 1.86
CA GLY A 109 5.68 -11.97 1.84
C GLY A 109 5.85 -10.74 0.95
N MET A 110 6.96 -10.00 1.08
CA MET A 110 7.19 -8.74 0.35
C MET A 110 7.22 -8.86 -1.18
N VAL A 111 7.61 -10.01 -1.75
CA VAL A 111 7.63 -10.22 -3.22
C VAL A 111 6.30 -10.81 -3.76
N SER A 112 5.33 -11.08 -2.88
CA SER A 112 3.98 -11.51 -3.30
C SER A 112 3.16 -10.37 -3.91
N GLN A 113 2.19 -10.70 -4.79
CA GLN A 113 1.20 -9.72 -5.30
C GLN A 113 0.50 -8.98 -4.17
N SER A 114 0.22 -9.67 -3.06
CA SER A 114 -0.44 -9.14 -1.88
C SER A 114 0.35 -7.97 -1.26
N ARG A 115 1.64 -8.16 -0.95
CA ARG A 115 2.41 -7.10 -0.27
C ARG A 115 2.95 -6.06 -1.25
N ILE A 116 3.36 -6.42 -2.47
CA ILE A 116 3.69 -5.41 -3.49
C ILE A 116 2.49 -4.52 -3.74
N GLY A 117 1.32 -5.08 -4.08
CA GLY A 117 0.09 -4.31 -4.32
C GLY A 117 -0.32 -3.43 -3.14
N ASN A 118 -0.16 -3.90 -1.89
CA ASN A 118 -0.39 -3.06 -0.71
C ASN A 118 0.63 -1.91 -0.59
N HIS A 119 1.92 -2.13 -0.90
CA HIS A 119 2.93 -1.06 -0.91
C HIS A 119 2.69 -0.06 -2.06
N SER A 120 2.31 -0.55 -3.25
CA SER A 120 1.95 0.24 -4.43
C SER A 120 0.72 1.11 -4.18
N TRP A 121 -0.31 0.54 -3.54
CA TRP A 121 -1.51 1.26 -3.13
C TRP A 121 -1.18 2.33 -2.10
N ASN A 122 -0.35 2.01 -1.10
CA ASN A 122 0.08 2.99 -0.09
C ASN A 122 0.95 4.12 -0.70
N LEU A 123 1.77 3.84 -1.71
CA LEU A 123 2.50 4.86 -2.49
C LEU A 123 1.52 5.77 -3.24
N LEU A 124 0.58 5.17 -3.99
CA LEU A 124 -0.41 5.89 -4.78
C LEU A 124 -1.30 6.80 -3.91
N ILE A 125 -1.86 6.26 -2.83
CA ILE A 125 -2.73 7.00 -1.91
C ILE A 125 -1.96 8.09 -1.17
N ALA A 126 -0.76 7.80 -0.65
CA ALA A 126 0.02 8.79 0.09
C ALA A 126 0.52 9.93 -0.81
N LEU A 127 0.94 9.65 -2.05
CA LEU A 127 1.39 10.67 -3.00
C LEU A 127 0.22 11.50 -3.56
N ALA A 128 -0.92 10.87 -3.86
CA ALA A 128 -2.12 11.59 -4.30
C ALA A 128 -2.66 12.50 -3.19
N GLY A 129 -2.85 11.98 -1.97
CA GLY A 129 -3.29 12.79 -0.83
C GLY A 129 -2.33 13.92 -0.48
N TYR A 130 -1.01 13.70 -0.59
CA TYR A 130 -0.01 14.75 -0.36
C TYR A 130 -0.12 15.91 -1.36
N ARG A 131 -0.42 15.62 -2.63
CA ARG A 131 -0.57 16.63 -3.71
C ARG A 131 -1.97 17.26 -3.78
N ASP A 132 -2.99 16.57 -3.27
CA ASP A 132 -4.35 17.12 -3.18
C ASP A 132 -4.44 18.16 -2.05
N ASN A 133 -3.79 17.88 -0.90
CA ASN A 133 -3.71 18.77 0.26
C ASN A 133 -3.11 20.16 0.00
N ASP A 134 -2.30 20.33 -1.06
CA ASP A 134 -1.68 21.61 -1.43
C ASP A 134 -1.96 22.03 -2.89
N GLY A 135 -2.90 21.35 -3.56
CA GLY A 135 -3.32 21.67 -4.93
C GLY A 135 -2.28 21.39 -6.03
N THR A 136 -1.14 20.76 -5.73
CA THR A 136 -0.06 20.47 -6.70
C THR A 136 -0.35 19.30 -7.64
N ASN A 137 -1.60 18.82 -7.68
CA ASN A 137 -2.11 17.65 -8.42
C ASN A 137 -1.66 17.50 -9.88
N GLU A 138 -1.36 18.58 -10.60
CA GLU A 138 -1.00 18.54 -12.03
C GLU A 138 0.50 18.78 -12.29
N ARG A 139 1.30 19.11 -11.26
CA ARG A 139 2.75 19.32 -11.38
C ARG A 139 3.47 18.06 -11.87
N PRO A 140 4.38 18.13 -12.86
CA PRO A 140 5.16 16.98 -13.32
C PRO A 140 5.91 16.23 -12.20
N ILE A 141 5.90 14.91 -12.29
CA ILE A 141 6.52 13.96 -11.35
C ILE A 141 7.69 13.25 -12.05
N ILE A 142 8.83 13.18 -11.37
CA ILE A 142 9.95 12.30 -11.70
C ILE A 142 10.11 11.31 -10.56
N PHE A 143 10.17 10.00 -10.85
CA PHE A 143 10.46 8.98 -9.84
C PHE A 143 11.95 8.60 -9.83
N VAL A 144 12.49 8.30 -8.64
CA VAL A 144 13.83 7.69 -8.48
C VAL A 144 13.68 6.47 -7.58
N CYS A 145 13.78 5.29 -8.17
CA CYS A 145 13.41 4.03 -7.52
C CYS A 145 14.59 3.08 -7.40
N HIS A 146 14.74 2.43 -6.25
CA HIS A 146 15.79 1.42 -6.02
C HIS A 146 15.20 0.01 -5.88
N SER A 147 15.76 -0.97 -6.61
CA SER A 147 15.47 -2.40 -6.40
C SER A 147 13.95 -2.70 -6.43
N LEU A 148 13.42 -3.41 -5.43
CA LEU A 148 11.98 -3.67 -5.28
C LEU A 148 11.12 -2.39 -5.31
N GLY A 149 11.66 -1.23 -4.92
CA GLY A 149 10.95 0.05 -4.98
C GLY A 149 10.57 0.47 -6.40
N GLY A 150 11.31 0.01 -7.42
CA GLY A 150 10.93 0.19 -8.81
C GLY A 150 9.68 -0.58 -9.18
N LEU A 151 9.58 -1.85 -8.79
CA LEU A 151 8.39 -2.68 -9.01
C LEU A 151 7.16 -2.14 -8.26
N VAL A 152 7.34 -1.58 -7.06
CA VAL A 152 6.29 -0.87 -6.30
C VAL A 152 5.84 0.40 -7.03
N CYS A 153 6.75 1.10 -7.72
CA CYS A 153 6.41 2.25 -8.56
C CYS A 153 5.67 1.82 -9.85
N GLU A 154 6.18 0.82 -10.59
CA GLU A 154 5.55 0.28 -11.80
C GLU A 154 4.09 -0.12 -11.55
N ASP A 155 3.85 -0.93 -10.51
CA ASP A 155 2.52 -1.40 -10.12
C ASP A 155 1.62 -0.25 -9.62
N ALA A 156 2.15 0.71 -8.85
CA ALA A 156 1.40 1.91 -8.44
C ALA A 156 0.94 2.76 -9.65
N LEU A 157 1.76 2.87 -10.69
CA LEU A 157 1.44 3.62 -11.92
C LEU A 157 0.46 2.87 -12.82
N VAL A 158 0.54 1.54 -12.88
CA VAL A 158 -0.46 0.67 -13.53
C VAL A 158 -1.82 0.79 -12.82
N ILE A 159 -1.86 0.67 -11.49
CA ILE A 159 -3.07 0.83 -10.68
C ILE A 159 -3.64 2.24 -10.88
N SER A 160 -2.81 3.29 -10.84
CA SER A 160 -3.19 4.68 -11.07
C SER A 160 -3.91 4.87 -12.42
N GLY A 161 -3.38 4.31 -13.51
CA GLY A 161 -4.01 4.40 -14.83
C GLY A 161 -5.39 3.77 -14.91
N GLN A 162 -5.63 2.71 -14.15
CA GLN A 162 -6.91 1.98 -14.09
C GLN A 162 -7.98 2.67 -13.23
N ARG A 163 -7.63 3.69 -12.43
CA ARG A 163 -8.57 4.36 -11.52
C ARG A 163 -9.52 5.33 -12.24
N PRO A 164 -10.82 5.36 -11.89
CA PRO A 164 -11.73 6.43 -12.31
C PRO A 164 -11.53 7.73 -11.52
N GLU A 165 -10.99 7.68 -10.29
CA GLU A 165 -10.83 8.83 -9.41
C GLU A 165 -9.75 9.80 -9.95
N ARG A 166 -10.12 11.05 -10.27
CA ARG A 166 -9.19 12.02 -10.91
C ARG A 166 -7.89 12.21 -10.15
N HIS A 167 -7.92 12.32 -8.82
CA HIS A 167 -6.70 12.52 -8.02
C HIS A 167 -5.74 11.30 -8.09
N LEU A 168 -6.28 10.07 -8.13
CA LEU A 168 -5.47 8.86 -8.31
C LEU A 168 -4.96 8.71 -9.75
N LYS A 169 -5.81 8.95 -10.76
CA LYS A 169 -5.43 8.87 -12.18
C LYS A 169 -4.47 9.98 -12.61
N ASN A 170 -4.50 11.12 -11.94
CA ASN A 170 -3.55 12.21 -12.17
C ASN A 170 -2.10 11.81 -11.82
N ILE A 171 -1.86 10.88 -10.89
CA ILE A 171 -0.49 10.46 -10.54
C ILE A 171 0.24 9.89 -11.77
N THR A 172 -0.30 8.88 -12.45
CA THR A 172 0.37 8.36 -13.67
C THR A 172 0.42 9.40 -14.79
N ARG A 173 -0.64 10.19 -14.97
CA ARG A 173 -0.68 11.24 -16.02
C ARG A 173 0.40 12.30 -15.82
N SER A 174 0.70 12.69 -14.58
CA SER A 174 1.73 13.66 -14.25
C SER A 174 3.16 13.11 -14.29
N VAL A 175 3.39 11.81 -14.49
CA VAL A 175 4.77 11.29 -14.66
C VAL A 175 5.37 11.79 -15.98
N HIS A 176 6.52 12.46 -15.85
CA HIS A 176 7.42 12.82 -16.95
C HIS A 176 8.51 11.76 -17.14
N GLY A 177 9.14 11.31 -16.04
CA GLY A 177 10.24 10.34 -16.12
C GLY A 177 10.46 9.47 -14.88
N ILE A 178 11.22 8.38 -15.05
CA ILE A 178 11.52 7.40 -14.01
C ILE A 178 13.00 6.97 -14.12
N ILE A 179 13.76 7.15 -13.04
CA ILE A 179 15.08 6.55 -12.86
C ILE A 179 14.92 5.25 -12.09
N PHE A 180 15.41 4.16 -12.67
CA PHE A 180 15.51 2.86 -12.00
C PHE A 180 16.96 2.57 -11.61
N LEU A 181 17.22 2.32 -10.33
CA LEU A 181 18.53 1.95 -9.78
C LEU A 181 18.49 0.48 -9.37
N GLY A 182 19.06 -0.41 -10.19
CA GLY A 182 19.07 -1.85 -9.92
C GLY A 182 17.66 -2.45 -9.77
N THR A 183 16.67 -1.96 -10.52
CA THR A 183 15.32 -2.56 -10.51
C THR A 183 15.30 -3.77 -11.45
N PRO A 184 14.81 -4.94 -11.04
CA PRO A 184 14.76 -6.10 -11.91
C PRO A 184 13.51 -6.05 -12.81
N HIS A 185 13.68 -6.07 -14.14
CA HIS A 185 12.61 -5.86 -15.13
C HIS A 185 12.33 -7.04 -16.10
N HIS A 186 13.05 -8.17 -16.02
CA HIS A 186 12.95 -9.23 -17.04
C HIS A 186 12.67 -10.64 -16.48
N GLY A 187 11.43 -11.13 -16.65
CA GLY A 187 11.03 -12.55 -16.69
C GLY A 187 11.91 -13.57 -15.95
N ALA A 188 12.66 -14.42 -16.67
CA ALA A 188 13.52 -15.43 -16.06
C ALA A 188 14.70 -14.84 -15.24
N GLY A 189 15.10 -13.61 -15.55
CA GLY A 189 16.02 -12.81 -14.73
C GLY A 189 15.47 -12.50 -13.35
N LEU A 190 14.15 -12.36 -13.18
CA LEU A 190 13.50 -12.17 -11.88
C LEU A 190 13.66 -13.39 -10.97
N ALA A 191 13.55 -14.61 -11.50
CA ALA A 191 13.78 -15.81 -10.72
C ALA A 191 15.24 -15.89 -10.23
N ARG A 192 16.20 -15.45 -11.06
CA ARG A 192 17.63 -15.35 -10.71
C ARG A 192 17.88 -14.22 -9.69
N TRP A 193 17.33 -13.03 -9.91
CA TRP A 193 17.35 -11.91 -8.97
C TRP A 193 16.81 -12.32 -7.60
N ALA A 194 15.67 -13.01 -7.58
CA ALA A 194 15.02 -13.39 -6.34
C ALA A 194 15.87 -14.42 -5.55
N GLU A 195 16.64 -15.29 -6.23
CA GLU A 195 17.67 -16.11 -5.57
C GLU A 195 18.86 -15.27 -5.06
N LEU A 196 19.37 -14.32 -5.86
CA LEU A 196 20.51 -13.47 -5.50
C LEU A 196 20.18 -12.54 -4.32
N VAL A 197 19.00 -11.92 -4.32
CA VAL A 197 18.52 -11.10 -3.20
C VAL A 197 18.30 -11.95 -1.96
N SER A 198 17.85 -13.22 -2.10
CA SER A 198 17.76 -14.18 -0.98
C SER A 198 19.11 -14.53 -0.35
N ARG A 199 20.18 -14.53 -1.15
CA ARG A 199 21.57 -14.71 -0.68
C ARG A 199 22.07 -13.43 0.01
N TYR A 200 21.88 -12.26 -0.60
CA TYR A 200 22.20 -10.94 -0.01
C TYR A 200 21.59 -10.77 1.38
N ILE A 201 20.31 -11.07 1.55
CA ILE A 201 19.61 -10.95 2.84
C ILE A 201 19.89 -12.13 3.81
N GLY A 202 20.80 -13.05 3.46
CA GLY A 202 21.33 -14.09 4.34
C GLY A 202 20.43 -15.30 4.57
N LEU A 203 19.42 -15.54 3.73
CA LEU A 203 18.35 -16.52 3.98
C LEU A 203 18.45 -17.83 3.16
N VAL A 204 19.54 -18.01 2.39
CA VAL A 204 19.92 -19.27 1.73
C VAL A 204 21.22 -19.84 2.36
N LYS A 205 21.23 -20.05 3.68
CA LYS A 205 22.41 -20.63 4.37
C LYS A 205 22.54 -22.15 4.27
N GLN A 206 21.48 -22.87 3.90
CA GLN A 206 21.52 -24.32 3.60
C GLN A 206 20.54 -24.68 2.48
N THR A 207 20.93 -25.62 1.62
CA THR A 207 20.24 -25.98 0.37
C THR A 207 18.87 -26.64 0.60
N ASN A 208 17.81 -25.85 0.47
CA ASN A 208 16.43 -26.33 0.46
C ASN A 208 15.76 -25.99 -0.88
N SER A 209 15.52 -27.01 -1.71
CA SER A 209 14.86 -26.89 -3.03
C SER A 209 13.49 -26.21 -2.97
N ASN A 210 12.78 -26.36 -1.84
CA ASN A 210 11.49 -25.71 -1.57
C ASN A 210 11.57 -24.17 -1.61
N ILE A 211 12.72 -23.56 -1.29
CA ILE A 211 12.91 -22.10 -1.41
C ILE A 211 12.89 -21.67 -2.88
N VAL A 212 13.52 -22.45 -3.77
CA VAL A 212 13.59 -22.17 -5.21
C VAL A 212 12.21 -22.28 -5.89
N GLN A 213 11.31 -23.13 -5.40
CA GLN A 213 9.94 -23.20 -5.93
C GLN A 213 9.06 -22.01 -5.53
N VAL A 214 9.23 -21.50 -4.32
CA VAL A 214 8.55 -20.26 -3.85
C VAL A 214 9.00 -19.07 -4.71
N LEU A 215 10.32 -18.91 -4.86
CA LEU A 215 10.96 -17.91 -5.72
C LEU A 215 10.43 -17.91 -7.17
N ARG A 216 10.15 -19.08 -7.75
CA ARG A 216 9.59 -19.17 -9.11
C ARG A 216 8.15 -18.66 -9.21
N ARG A 217 7.29 -18.96 -8.23
CA ARG A 217 5.92 -18.42 -8.21
C ARG A 217 5.90 -16.91 -7.99
N GLU A 218 6.82 -16.40 -7.17
CA GLU A 218 7.04 -14.96 -6.99
C GLU A 218 7.61 -14.30 -8.26
N SER A 219 8.40 -15.00 -9.09
CA SER A 219 8.84 -14.44 -10.39
C SER A 219 7.70 -14.24 -11.40
N GLU A 220 6.64 -15.06 -11.37
CA GLU A 220 5.43 -14.83 -12.20
C GLU A 220 4.69 -13.54 -11.81
N VAL A 221 4.74 -13.16 -10.52
CA VAL A 221 4.13 -11.92 -10.02
C VAL A 221 4.79 -10.71 -10.65
N LEU A 222 6.12 -10.67 -10.58
CA LEU A 222 6.91 -9.54 -11.05
C LEU A 222 6.84 -9.40 -12.58
N ALA A 223 6.84 -10.52 -13.30
CA ALA A 223 6.66 -10.52 -14.75
C ALA A 223 5.32 -9.88 -15.17
N ARG A 224 4.22 -10.18 -14.45
CA ARG A 224 2.90 -9.58 -14.73
C ARG A 224 2.86 -8.07 -14.44
N ILE A 225 3.61 -7.59 -13.45
CA ILE A 225 3.74 -6.15 -13.17
C ILE A 225 4.45 -5.48 -14.35
N GLN A 226 5.58 -6.01 -14.79
CA GLN A 226 6.37 -5.51 -15.92
C GLN A 226 5.58 -5.52 -17.23
N ASP A 227 4.90 -6.62 -17.56
CA ASP A 227 4.04 -6.73 -18.75
C ASP A 227 2.91 -5.68 -18.73
N SER A 228 2.30 -5.45 -17.56
CA SER A 228 1.26 -4.44 -17.38
C SER A 228 1.82 -3.01 -17.51
N PHE A 229 3.00 -2.75 -16.96
CA PHE A 229 3.69 -1.48 -17.02
C PHE A 229 4.17 -1.13 -18.44
N HIS A 230 4.77 -2.10 -19.15
CA HIS A 230 5.09 -1.99 -20.57
C HIS A 230 3.84 -1.73 -21.43
N THR A 231 2.71 -2.36 -21.10
CA THR A 231 1.44 -2.13 -21.80
C THR A 231 0.92 -0.71 -21.55
N MET A 232 1.00 -0.21 -20.31
CA MET A 232 0.61 1.15 -19.94
C MET A 232 1.49 2.22 -20.62
N ILE A 233 2.81 2.05 -20.65
CA ILE A 233 3.72 2.98 -21.37
C ILE A 233 3.35 3.05 -22.86
N LYS A 234 3.04 1.89 -23.48
CA LYS A 234 2.64 1.83 -24.90
C LYS A 234 1.25 2.43 -25.13
N SER A 235 0.30 2.29 -24.20
CA SER A 235 -1.05 2.86 -24.33
C SER A 235 -1.04 4.39 -24.24
N ARG A 236 -0.17 5.00 -23.41
CA ARG A 236 -0.04 6.47 -23.28
C ARG A 236 0.07 7.18 -24.63
N ILE A 237 0.87 6.64 -25.55
CA ILE A 237 1.07 7.21 -26.89
C ILE A 237 -0.25 7.19 -27.68
N THR A 238 -1.00 6.08 -27.62
CA THR A 238 -2.33 5.97 -28.25
C THR A 238 -3.42 6.79 -27.53
N GLU A 239 -3.22 7.12 -26.26
CA GLU A 239 -4.08 8.02 -25.46
C GLU A 239 -3.73 9.52 -25.68
N GLY A 240 -2.73 9.82 -26.51
CA GLY A 240 -2.28 11.20 -26.78
C GLY A 240 -1.50 11.85 -25.63
N LEU A 241 -1.01 11.05 -24.67
CA LEU A 241 -0.16 11.49 -23.56
C LEU A 241 1.32 11.45 -23.96
N SER A 242 2.12 12.34 -23.38
CA SER A 242 3.58 12.29 -23.52
C SER A 242 4.13 10.92 -23.10
N PRO A 243 5.15 10.38 -23.80
CA PRO A 243 5.93 9.25 -23.32
C PRO A 243 6.46 9.48 -21.91
N ILE A 244 6.76 8.39 -21.20
CA ILE A 244 7.53 8.45 -19.96
C ILE A 244 9.00 8.23 -20.33
N GLU A 245 9.84 9.20 -19.98
CA GLU A 245 11.29 9.06 -20.05
C GLU A 245 11.78 8.03 -19.02
N ILE A 246 12.65 7.09 -19.41
CA ILE A 246 13.17 6.08 -18.47
C ILE A 246 14.68 5.91 -18.67
N SER A 247 15.42 5.92 -17.56
CA SER A 247 16.86 5.70 -17.54
C SER A 247 17.20 4.64 -16.50
N CYS A 248 17.86 3.56 -16.94
CA CYS A 248 18.07 2.34 -16.17
C CYS A 248 19.54 2.22 -15.75
N PHE A 249 19.79 2.27 -14.44
CA PHE A 249 21.12 2.17 -13.85
C PHE A 249 21.35 0.79 -13.24
N TYR A 250 22.56 0.25 -13.42
CA TYR A 250 22.96 -1.06 -12.91
C TYR A 250 24.23 -1.01 -12.07
N GLU A 251 24.37 -1.96 -11.14
CA GLU A 251 25.58 -2.15 -10.35
C GLU A 251 26.72 -2.77 -11.18
N GLU A 252 27.93 -2.24 -11.03
CA GLU A 252 29.15 -2.82 -11.64
C GLU A 252 29.93 -3.73 -10.69
N LEU A 253 29.80 -3.53 -9.36
CA LEU A 253 30.60 -4.25 -8.37
C LEU A 253 29.77 -5.34 -7.66
N PRO A 254 30.25 -6.60 -7.61
CA PRO A 254 29.52 -7.68 -6.95
C PRO A 254 29.61 -7.59 -5.41
N LEU A 255 28.52 -7.91 -4.72
CA LEU A 255 28.56 -8.12 -3.27
C LEU A 255 29.38 -9.38 -2.91
N PRO A 256 30.29 -9.30 -1.93
CA PRO A 256 31.13 -10.43 -1.51
C PRO A 256 30.30 -11.67 -1.13
N GLY A 257 30.59 -12.80 -1.79
CA GLY A 257 29.89 -14.09 -1.57
C GLY A 257 28.49 -14.19 -2.16
N VAL A 258 27.97 -13.12 -2.78
CA VAL A 258 26.64 -13.07 -3.42
C VAL A 258 26.76 -12.98 -4.94
N GLY A 259 27.66 -12.11 -5.43
CA GLY A 259 27.66 -11.64 -6.82
C GLY A 259 26.91 -10.32 -6.97
N LEU A 260 26.64 -9.91 -8.21
CA LEU A 260 25.65 -8.86 -8.49
C LEU A 260 24.28 -9.37 -8.03
N VAL A 261 23.49 -8.53 -7.37
CA VAL A 261 22.12 -8.84 -6.93
C VAL A 261 21.14 -8.73 -8.10
N VAL A 262 21.30 -7.69 -8.93
CA VAL A 262 20.50 -7.40 -10.13
C VAL A 262 21.47 -7.23 -11.31
N PRO A 263 21.84 -8.33 -12.00
CA PRO A 263 22.74 -8.25 -13.15
C PRO A 263 22.15 -7.36 -14.27
N GLN A 264 23.02 -6.75 -15.09
CA GLN A 264 22.68 -5.76 -16.10
C GLN A 264 21.50 -6.17 -17.02
N ASP A 265 21.47 -7.42 -17.49
CA ASP A 265 20.39 -7.95 -18.34
C ASP A 265 19.00 -7.89 -17.67
N SER A 266 18.95 -7.97 -16.34
CA SER A 266 17.76 -7.81 -15.53
C SER A 266 17.53 -6.35 -15.10
N ALA A 267 18.55 -5.49 -15.08
CA ALA A 267 18.49 -4.13 -14.57
C ALA A 267 17.99 -3.08 -15.58
N ILE A 268 17.80 -3.47 -16.85
CA ILE A 268 17.57 -2.55 -17.98
C ILE A 268 16.25 -2.85 -18.71
N LEU A 269 15.66 -1.82 -19.32
CA LEU A 269 14.50 -1.94 -20.21
C LEU A 269 14.92 -1.84 -21.69
N PRO A 270 14.41 -2.70 -22.59
CA PRO A 270 14.77 -2.65 -24.01
C PRO A 270 14.34 -1.33 -24.67
N GLY A 271 15.28 -0.62 -25.27
CA GLY A 271 15.07 0.68 -25.92
C GLY A 271 15.35 1.90 -25.04
N TYR A 272 15.70 1.71 -23.77
CA TYR A 272 16.08 2.77 -22.83
C TYR A 272 17.57 2.76 -22.52
N ILE A 273 18.11 3.88 -22.01
CA ILE A 273 19.55 4.07 -21.81
C ILE A 273 20.04 3.25 -20.59
N PRO A 274 21.02 2.34 -20.76
CA PRO A 274 21.62 1.59 -19.66
C PRO A 274 22.89 2.29 -19.15
N VAL A 275 22.94 2.62 -17.85
CA VAL A 275 24.07 3.36 -17.25
C VAL A 275 24.70 2.56 -16.10
N GLY A 276 26.02 2.35 -16.13
CA GLY A 276 26.73 1.70 -15.03
C GLY A 276 26.94 2.66 -13.85
N ILE A 277 26.82 2.16 -12.62
CA ILE A 277 27.29 2.84 -11.42
C ILE A 277 28.38 1.96 -10.78
N HIS A 278 29.54 2.56 -10.52
CA HIS A 278 30.71 1.89 -9.94
C HIS A 278 30.56 1.64 -8.43
N GLY A 279 29.57 0.83 -8.08
CA GLY A 279 29.21 0.43 -6.73
C GLY A 279 28.44 -0.90 -6.75
N ASP A 280 28.28 -1.51 -5.57
CA ASP A 280 27.38 -2.65 -5.41
C ASP A 280 25.91 -2.23 -5.31
N HIS A 281 24.99 -3.19 -5.33
CA HIS A 281 23.54 -2.95 -5.22
C HIS A 281 23.11 -2.01 -4.07
N MET A 282 23.86 -1.93 -2.98
CA MET A 282 23.60 -1.02 -1.87
C MET A 282 24.40 0.28 -1.97
N GLY A 283 25.63 0.23 -2.51
CA GLY A 283 26.48 1.39 -2.79
C GLY A 283 25.97 2.29 -3.91
N MET A 284 25.30 1.74 -4.93
CA MET A 284 24.83 2.49 -6.11
C MET A 284 23.76 3.58 -5.83
N THR A 285 23.36 3.74 -4.56
CA THR A 285 22.39 4.74 -4.10
C THR A 285 23.00 5.77 -3.13
N LYS A 286 24.33 5.76 -2.92
CA LYS A 286 25.00 6.30 -1.73
C LYS A 286 26.04 7.38 -2.01
N PHE A 287 25.67 8.35 -2.84
CA PHE A 287 26.63 9.33 -3.34
C PHE A 287 27.12 10.28 -2.25
N ALA A 288 28.44 10.49 -2.19
CA ALA A 288 29.10 11.23 -1.11
C ALA A 288 29.28 12.73 -1.39
N SER A 289 29.39 13.13 -2.66
CA SER A 289 29.65 14.51 -3.10
C SER A 289 29.00 14.81 -4.45
N GLN A 290 29.08 16.05 -4.91
CA GLN A 290 28.60 16.45 -6.24
C GLN A 290 29.48 15.91 -7.38
N ASP A 291 30.74 15.60 -7.08
CA ASP A 291 31.73 15.02 -8.01
C ASP A 291 31.69 13.48 -8.07
N ASP A 292 30.81 12.85 -7.29
CA ASP A 292 30.60 11.40 -7.29
C ASP A 292 30.05 10.97 -8.67
N PRO A 293 30.73 10.06 -9.41
CA PRO A 293 30.29 9.69 -10.76
C PRO A 293 28.87 9.15 -10.85
N GLY A 294 28.38 8.47 -9.79
CA GLY A 294 27.00 8.01 -9.70
C GLY A 294 26.02 9.16 -9.52
N PHE A 295 26.36 10.15 -8.69
CA PHE A 295 25.56 11.39 -8.58
C PHE A 295 25.55 12.16 -9.89
N VAL A 296 26.70 12.36 -10.54
CA VAL A 296 26.79 13.10 -11.82
C VAL A 296 25.90 12.46 -12.88
N ALA A 297 25.93 11.13 -13.00
CA ALA A 297 25.11 10.40 -13.98
C ALA A 297 23.60 10.46 -13.66
N VAL A 298 23.19 10.20 -12.41
CA VAL A 298 21.77 10.27 -11.99
C VAL A 298 21.24 11.69 -12.07
N CYS A 299 22.02 12.68 -11.59
CA CYS A 299 21.63 14.08 -11.58
C CYS A 299 21.62 14.72 -12.98
N GLY A 300 22.46 14.25 -13.90
CA GLY A 300 22.45 14.69 -15.30
C GLY A 300 21.10 14.43 -15.98
N GLU A 301 20.52 13.24 -15.78
CA GLU A 301 19.19 12.88 -16.28
C GLU A 301 18.09 13.69 -15.58
N LEU A 302 18.14 13.85 -14.26
CA LEU A 302 17.19 14.71 -13.53
C LEU A 302 17.25 16.17 -14.02
N GLN A 303 18.44 16.71 -14.29
CA GLN A 303 18.62 18.06 -14.84
C GLN A 303 18.20 18.18 -16.30
N ARG A 304 18.25 17.10 -17.09
CA ARG A 304 17.71 17.04 -18.45
C ARG A 304 16.19 17.16 -18.40
N TRP A 305 15.51 16.26 -17.70
CA TRP A 305 14.05 16.26 -17.57
C TRP A 305 13.49 17.52 -16.88
N ALA A 306 14.17 18.01 -15.84
CA ALA A 306 13.77 19.26 -15.19
C ALA A 306 13.79 20.46 -16.14
N ARG A 307 14.75 20.52 -17.09
CA ARG A 307 14.77 21.57 -18.13
C ARG A 307 13.65 21.38 -19.15
N GLU A 308 13.40 20.16 -19.61
CA GLU A 308 12.29 19.84 -20.53
C GLU A 308 10.93 20.29 -19.94
N ILE A 309 10.69 20.02 -18.65
CA ILE A 309 9.52 20.47 -17.90
C ILE A 309 9.44 22.01 -17.88
N ASP A 310 10.52 22.66 -17.44
CA ASP A 310 10.61 24.12 -17.31
C ASP A 310 10.47 24.82 -18.69
N GLU A 311 10.83 24.17 -19.79
CA GLU A 311 10.60 24.64 -21.16
C GLU A 311 9.14 24.48 -21.61
N VAL A 312 8.50 23.35 -21.31
CA VAL A 312 7.08 23.11 -21.63
C VAL A 312 6.17 24.09 -20.89
N GLU A 313 6.42 24.37 -19.61
CA GLU A 313 5.66 25.37 -18.85
C GLU A 313 5.80 26.80 -19.40
N ARG A 314 6.94 27.13 -20.02
CA ARG A 314 7.20 28.45 -20.62
C ARG A 314 6.57 28.67 -22.00
N ARG A 315 6.07 27.63 -22.68
CA ARG A 315 5.49 27.78 -24.03
C ARG A 315 4.17 28.56 -23.95
N PRO A 316 4.01 29.66 -24.73
CA PRO A 316 2.73 30.37 -24.78
C PRO A 316 1.61 29.44 -25.25
N LYS A 317 0.54 29.33 -24.46
CA LYS A 317 -0.60 28.44 -24.74
C LYS A 317 -1.35 28.85 -26.01
N ASP A 318 -1.15 30.07 -26.47
CA ASP A 318 -1.77 30.67 -27.66
C ASP A 318 -1.04 30.38 -28.99
N LEU A 319 0.09 29.64 -28.96
CA LEU A 319 0.91 29.31 -30.14
C LEU A 319 0.86 27.85 -30.58
N LEU A 320 -0.18 27.10 -30.16
CA LEU A 320 -0.54 25.87 -30.85
C LEU A 320 -1.20 26.22 -32.20
N PRO A 321 -0.67 25.77 -33.36
CA PRO A 321 -1.44 25.83 -34.59
C PRO A 321 -2.70 24.99 -34.41
N ALA A 322 -3.87 25.53 -34.76
CA ALA A 322 -5.14 24.84 -34.61
C ALA A 322 -5.09 23.49 -35.35
N SER A 323 -5.09 22.38 -34.60
CA SER A 323 -5.04 21.04 -35.16
C SER A 323 -6.23 20.85 -36.10
N SER A 324 -5.95 20.39 -37.32
CA SER A 324 -6.77 20.66 -38.50
C SER A 324 -8.08 19.84 -38.54
N SER A 325 -9.04 20.23 -37.71
CA SER A 325 -10.42 19.72 -37.63
C SER A 325 -11.30 20.19 -38.80
N ASN A 326 -10.78 20.12 -40.03
CA ASN A 326 -11.47 20.51 -41.26
C ASN A 326 -11.09 19.64 -42.47
N LEU A 327 -11.27 18.33 -42.35
CA LEU A 327 -11.63 17.49 -43.49
C LEU A 327 -13.07 17.01 -43.30
N LYS A 328 -14.00 17.65 -44.01
CA LYS A 328 -15.38 17.19 -44.12
C LYS A 328 -15.41 16.02 -45.10
N GLU A 329 -15.35 14.79 -44.59
CA GLU A 329 -15.76 13.64 -45.39
C GLU A 329 -17.26 13.77 -45.71
N GLN A 330 -17.57 13.88 -46.99
CA GLN A 330 -18.95 13.84 -47.46
C GLN A 330 -19.41 12.38 -47.49
N PRO A 331 -20.55 12.02 -46.87
CA PRO A 331 -21.08 10.66 -46.95
C PRO A 331 -21.63 10.42 -48.36
N VAL A 332 -20.80 9.86 -49.24
CA VAL A 332 -21.25 9.34 -50.55
C VAL A 332 -22.13 8.11 -50.29
N GLY A 333 -23.42 8.21 -50.65
CA GLY A 333 -24.41 7.21 -50.30
C GLY A 333 -24.21 5.87 -51.01
N ALA A 334 -24.06 4.80 -50.25
CA ALA A 334 -24.14 3.42 -50.74
C ALA A 334 -25.54 2.85 -50.45
N ASN A 335 -26.36 2.69 -51.49
CA ASN A 335 -27.67 2.05 -51.36
C ASN A 335 -27.51 0.55 -51.08
N GLN A 336 -28.19 0.04 -50.06
CA GLN A 336 -28.53 -1.38 -49.97
C GLN A 336 -30.04 -1.56 -49.98
N GLN A 337 -30.54 -2.20 -51.04
CA GLN A 337 -31.90 -2.76 -51.06
C GLN A 337 -31.89 -4.02 -50.19
N GLY A 338 -32.82 -4.13 -49.25
CA GLY A 338 -32.81 -5.20 -48.24
C GLY A 338 -33.99 -6.16 -48.34
N HIS A 339 -34.05 -7.12 -47.41
CA HIS A 339 -35.25 -7.87 -47.03
C HIS A 339 -35.04 -8.43 -45.61
N GLY A 340 -36.08 -8.47 -44.76
CA GLY A 340 -36.03 -9.30 -43.53
C GLY A 340 -36.43 -8.70 -42.17
N ASN A 341 -37.55 -7.96 -42.08
CA ASN A 341 -38.33 -7.70 -40.85
C ASN A 341 -37.73 -6.88 -39.66
N ARG A 342 -38.44 -5.76 -39.36
CA ARG A 342 -38.63 -5.10 -38.03
C ARG A 342 -37.38 -4.52 -37.35
N GLN A 343 -37.05 -3.22 -37.44
CA GLN A 343 -37.84 -1.99 -37.15
C GLN A 343 -38.32 -1.91 -35.69
N TYR A 344 -37.72 -1.06 -34.84
CA TYR A 344 -38.03 0.37 -34.57
C TYR A 344 -39.08 0.54 -33.45
N ASN A 345 -39.12 1.62 -32.66
CA ASN A 345 -38.56 2.98 -32.82
C ASN A 345 -37.68 3.44 -31.65
N ASN A 346 -36.90 4.51 -31.88
CA ASN A 346 -36.26 5.32 -30.84
C ASN A 346 -36.74 6.77 -30.94
N PHE A 347 -37.30 7.30 -29.84
CA PHE A 347 -37.59 8.71 -29.56
C PHE A 347 -37.47 8.87 -28.04
N GLY A 348 -37.02 9.99 -27.47
CA GLY A 348 -36.54 11.25 -28.04
C GLY A 348 -36.41 12.25 -26.87
N THR A 349 -35.39 13.11 -26.86
CA THR A 349 -35.09 13.95 -25.69
C THR A 349 -36.12 15.06 -25.47
N GLY A 350 -36.67 15.16 -24.26
CA GLY A 350 -37.54 16.27 -23.85
C GLY A 350 -37.67 16.38 -22.33
N THR A 351 -37.51 17.60 -21.81
CA THR A 351 -37.67 17.91 -20.38
C THR A 351 -38.96 18.65 -20.12
N GLN A 352 -39.76 18.24 -19.13
CA GLN A 352 -40.54 19.19 -18.34
C GLN A 352 -40.90 18.70 -16.94
N LYS A 353 -41.29 19.66 -16.10
CA LYS A 353 -41.59 19.53 -14.67
C LYS A 353 -42.84 18.67 -14.43
N ASN A 354 -42.95 18.14 -13.22
CA ASN A 354 -44.26 18.09 -12.55
C ASN A 354 -44.24 19.04 -11.34
N VAL A 355 -45.39 19.57 -10.95
CA VAL A 355 -45.49 20.71 -10.04
C VAL A 355 -46.25 20.34 -8.76
N ASN A 356 -45.64 20.62 -7.61
CA ASN A 356 -46.29 21.05 -6.38
C ASN A 356 -45.20 21.66 -5.49
N GLY A 357 -45.33 22.94 -5.14
CA GLY A 357 -44.35 23.64 -4.31
C GLY A 357 -45.02 24.53 -3.29
N PHE A 358 -44.33 24.82 -2.19
CA PHE A 358 -44.64 25.89 -1.25
C PHE A 358 -43.35 26.44 -0.63
N TYR A 359 -43.44 27.66 -0.10
CA TYR A 359 -42.35 28.47 0.47
C TYR A 359 -42.84 29.22 1.72
N LEU A 360 -41.97 29.74 2.59
CA LEU A 360 -40.49 29.68 2.53
C LEU A 360 -39.93 28.68 3.56
N GLU A 361 -39.46 28.96 4.78
CA GLU A 361 -38.95 30.19 5.40
C GLU A 361 -37.92 29.80 6.48
N GLY A 362 -36.98 30.70 6.83
CA GLY A 362 -35.97 30.46 7.86
C GLY A 362 -36.32 31.15 9.18
N GLY A 363 -36.05 30.51 10.32
CA GLY A 363 -36.33 31.07 11.64
C GLY A 363 -35.46 30.46 12.74
N SER A 364 -34.48 31.24 13.21
CA SER A 364 -33.81 30.98 14.49
C SER A 364 -34.77 31.28 15.63
N HIS A 365 -34.82 30.47 16.70
CA HIS A 365 -34.83 30.94 18.10
C HIS A 365 -34.69 29.78 19.11
N HIS A 366 -34.64 30.16 20.40
CA HIS A 366 -34.31 29.32 21.56
C HIS A 366 -35.15 28.04 21.74
N PHE A 367 -34.57 27.10 22.48
CA PHE A 367 -35.31 26.31 23.48
C PHE A 367 -34.63 26.38 24.85
N GLU A 368 -35.41 26.15 25.90
CA GLU A 368 -35.12 26.61 27.27
C GLU A 368 -34.35 25.60 28.13
N HIS A 369 -33.74 26.12 29.20
CA HIS A 369 -33.25 25.30 30.31
C HIS A 369 -34.41 24.73 31.12
N HIS A 370 -34.73 23.44 30.94
CA HIS A 370 -35.52 22.69 31.91
C HIS A 370 -34.67 21.70 32.70
N HIS A 371 -34.40 22.04 33.96
CA HIS A 371 -33.88 21.09 34.94
C HIS A 371 -34.95 20.04 35.28
N HIS A 372 -34.67 18.77 34.96
CA HIS A 372 -35.37 17.64 35.54
C HIS A 372 -34.39 16.70 36.24
N HIS A 373 -34.90 16.01 37.28
CA HIS A 373 -34.09 15.36 38.29
C HIS A 373 -33.31 14.15 37.76
N HIS A 374 -32.15 13.91 38.36
CA HIS A 374 -31.48 12.62 38.31
C HIS A 374 -32.44 11.48 38.66
N ARG A 375 -32.82 10.70 37.65
CA ARG A 375 -33.28 9.32 37.83
C ARG A 375 -32.15 8.42 37.34
N SER A 376 -31.82 7.39 38.11
CA SER A 376 -30.81 6.39 37.71
C SER A 376 -31.40 5.48 36.63
N GLU A 377 -31.25 5.86 35.37
CA GLU A 377 -31.59 4.98 34.26
C GLU A 377 -30.54 3.89 34.13
N SER A 378 -30.99 2.63 34.20
CA SER A 378 -30.17 1.47 33.92
C SER A 378 -29.74 1.51 32.46
N SER A 379 -28.46 1.79 32.20
CA SER A 379 -27.94 1.87 30.85
C SER A 379 -28.17 0.55 30.11
N THR A 380 -28.84 0.63 28.96
CA THR A 380 -28.79 -0.45 27.97
C THR A 380 -27.34 -0.64 27.53
N PRO A 381 -26.88 -1.88 27.29
CA PRO A 381 -25.50 -2.13 26.88
C PRO A 381 -25.24 -1.49 25.52
N GLN A 382 -24.45 -0.41 25.50
CA GLN A 382 -24.11 0.31 24.28
C GLN A 382 -23.31 -0.60 23.34
N ALA A 383 -23.81 -0.81 22.13
CA ALA A 383 -23.15 -1.63 21.11
C ALA A 383 -22.17 -0.79 20.28
N TYR A 384 -20.91 -1.21 20.24
CA TYR A 384 -19.82 -0.47 19.63
C TYR A 384 -19.54 -0.93 18.20
N ARG A 385 -19.27 -0.01 17.26
CA ARG A 385 -19.09 -0.33 15.83
C ARG A 385 -17.80 0.30 15.30
N VAL A 386 -16.74 -0.50 15.23
CA VAL A 386 -15.40 -0.08 14.80
C VAL A 386 -15.04 -0.86 13.55
N ILE A 387 -15.58 -0.42 12.41
CA ILE A 387 -15.33 -1.00 11.08
C ILE A 387 -14.80 0.13 10.19
N PRO A 388 -13.52 0.11 9.75
CA PRO A 388 -12.89 1.19 9.00
C PRO A 388 -13.23 1.18 7.49
N LEU A 389 -14.06 0.25 7.04
CA LEU A 389 -14.44 0.05 5.64
C LEU A 389 -15.95 0.24 5.48
N SER A 390 -16.35 1.00 4.45
CA SER A 390 -17.76 1.12 4.06
C SER A 390 -18.29 -0.18 3.48
N ARG A 391 -19.58 -0.46 3.70
CA ARG A 391 -20.26 -1.62 3.12
C ARG A 391 -20.24 -1.55 1.59
N ASN A 392 -19.83 -2.63 0.95
CA ASN A 392 -19.97 -2.82 -0.50
C ASN A 392 -21.42 -3.24 -0.82
N GLU A 393 -22.13 -2.45 -1.64
CA GLU A 393 -23.52 -2.73 -2.01
C GLU A 393 -23.64 -3.72 -3.17
N ASP A 394 -22.64 -3.78 -4.05
CA ASP A 394 -22.59 -4.66 -5.24
C ASP A 394 -22.18 -6.11 -4.91
N ILE A 395 -22.11 -6.49 -3.63
CA ILE A 395 -21.60 -7.81 -3.22
C ILE A 395 -22.55 -8.94 -3.64
N THR A 396 -22.10 -9.77 -4.58
CA THR A 396 -22.84 -10.94 -5.06
C THR A 396 -23.12 -11.92 -3.92
N ASN A 397 -24.39 -12.26 -3.70
CA ASN A 397 -24.83 -12.97 -2.49
C ASN A 397 -24.35 -14.43 -2.42
N ARG A 398 -23.29 -14.69 -1.65
CA ARG A 398 -22.75 -16.03 -1.33
C ARG A 398 -23.48 -16.70 -0.17
N ALA A 399 -24.76 -17.01 -0.38
CA ALA A 399 -25.65 -17.52 0.68
C ALA A 399 -25.13 -18.82 1.35
N ASP A 400 -24.44 -19.66 0.59
CA ASP A 400 -23.72 -20.86 1.01
C ASP A 400 -22.62 -20.57 2.04
N ILE A 401 -21.73 -19.60 1.75
CA ILE A 401 -20.63 -19.22 2.64
C ILE A 401 -21.18 -18.55 3.90
N PHE A 402 -22.21 -17.70 3.78
CA PHE A 402 -22.85 -17.08 4.93
C PHE A 402 -23.62 -18.08 5.81
N ALA A 403 -24.17 -19.15 5.25
CA ALA A 403 -24.76 -20.25 6.02
C ALA A 403 -23.67 -20.98 6.82
N GLN A 404 -22.56 -21.36 6.17
CA GLN A 404 -21.42 -22.00 6.84
C GLN A 404 -20.84 -21.12 7.96
N LEU A 405 -20.68 -19.81 7.74
CA LEU A 405 -20.23 -18.88 8.78
C LEU A 405 -21.20 -18.80 9.97
N ASN A 406 -22.52 -18.89 9.75
CA ASN A 406 -23.49 -18.96 10.84
C ASN A 406 -23.49 -20.31 11.57
N THR A 407 -23.07 -21.40 10.92
CA THR A 407 -22.86 -22.71 11.57
C THR A 407 -21.56 -22.75 12.38
N LEU A 408 -20.50 -22.08 11.91
CA LEU A 408 -19.20 -21.98 12.58
C LEU A 408 -19.12 -20.84 13.63
N LEU A 409 -20.10 -19.92 13.63
CA LEU A 409 -20.30 -18.87 14.62
C LEU A 409 -21.80 -18.80 15.02
N PRO A 410 -22.32 -19.90 15.62
CA PRO A 410 -23.70 -19.97 16.10
C PRO A 410 -23.91 -19.02 17.28
N LEU A 411 -25.17 -18.80 17.66
CA LEU A 411 -25.54 -17.85 18.72
C LEU A 411 -25.34 -18.40 20.16
N THR A 412 -24.56 -19.49 20.34
CA THR A 412 -24.30 -20.14 21.64
C THR A 412 -23.33 -19.33 22.52
N PRO A 413 -23.27 -19.54 23.85
CA PRO A 413 -22.37 -18.82 24.77
C PRO A 413 -20.90 -19.30 24.75
N GLU A 414 -20.44 -19.93 23.67
CA GLU A 414 -19.11 -20.56 23.61
C GLU A 414 -18.13 -19.74 22.77
N ASN A 415 -16.85 -19.87 23.12
CA ASN A 415 -15.75 -19.21 22.42
C ASN A 415 -15.51 -19.94 21.10
N GLN A 416 -15.90 -19.31 19.98
CA GLN A 416 -15.80 -19.92 18.65
C GLN A 416 -15.06 -18.99 17.68
N SER A 417 -14.34 -19.60 16.74
CA SER A 417 -13.51 -18.92 15.77
C SER A 417 -13.68 -19.57 14.40
N ALA A 418 -14.05 -18.78 13.40
CA ALA A 418 -14.15 -19.21 12.01
C ALA A 418 -13.04 -18.56 11.18
N ALA A 419 -12.48 -19.31 10.22
CA ALA A 419 -11.31 -18.89 9.45
C ALA A 419 -11.62 -18.92 7.95
N LEU A 420 -11.75 -17.74 7.33
CA LEU A 420 -11.93 -17.60 5.88
C LEU A 420 -10.57 -17.69 5.18
N HIS A 421 -10.24 -18.87 4.64
CA HIS A 421 -9.00 -19.12 3.90
C HIS A 421 -9.23 -19.24 2.38
N GLY A 422 -8.21 -18.92 1.57
CA GLY A 422 -8.28 -19.07 0.11
C GLY A 422 -7.30 -18.18 -0.65
N LEU A 423 -7.33 -18.29 -1.99
CA LEU A 423 -6.47 -17.56 -2.94
C LEU A 423 -6.52 -16.03 -2.76
N GLY A 424 -5.48 -15.33 -3.21
CA GLY A 424 -5.48 -13.87 -3.34
C GLY A 424 -6.63 -13.39 -4.22
N GLY A 425 -7.18 -12.21 -3.94
CA GLY A 425 -8.31 -11.63 -4.69
C GLY A 425 -9.67 -12.35 -4.52
N SER A 426 -9.75 -13.49 -3.83
CA SER A 426 -10.96 -14.32 -3.75
C SER A 426 -12.12 -13.75 -2.90
N GLY A 427 -12.13 -12.44 -2.63
CA GLY A 427 -13.23 -11.74 -1.93
C GLY A 427 -13.33 -11.96 -0.42
N LYS A 428 -12.33 -12.53 0.26
CA LYS A 428 -12.45 -12.92 1.69
C LYS A 428 -12.70 -11.75 2.65
N THR A 429 -11.94 -10.66 2.52
CA THR A 429 -12.20 -9.38 3.19
C THR A 429 -13.62 -8.86 2.93
N GLN A 430 -14.12 -8.97 1.68
CA GLN A 430 -15.47 -8.52 1.31
C GLN A 430 -16.57 -9.40 1.94
N ILE A 431 -16.36 -10.72 2.01
CA ILE A 431 -17.25 -11.66 2.69
C ILE A 431 -17.28 -11.37 4.20
N ALA A 432 -16.12 -11.16 4.82
CA ALA A 432 -16.02 -10.81 6.23
C ALA A 432 -16.67 -9.45 6.54
N LEU A 433 -16.52 -8.47 5.65
CA LEU A 433 -17.10 -7.13 5.76
C LEU A 433 -18.63 -7.16 5.67
N GLU A 434 -19.19 -7.84 4.67
CA GLU A 434 -20.65 -8.04 4.60
C GLU A 434 -21.18 -8.89 5.77
N TYR A 435 -20.40 -9.85 6.29
CA TYR A 435 -20.76 -10.60 7.49
C TYR A 435 -20.79 -9.71 8.75
N ALA A 436 -19.79 -8.84 8.92
CA ALA A 436 -19.74 -7.83 9.98
C ALA A 436 -20.94 -6.87 9.89
N HIS A 437 -21.23 -6.30 8.72
CA HIS A 437 -22.40 -5.45 8.52
C HIS A 437 -23.74 -6.20 8.68
N ARG A 438 -23.81 -7.50 8.40
CA ARG A 438 -24.99 -8.33 8.71
C ARG A 438 -25.20 -8.50 10.21
N ARG A 439 -24.13 -8.68 11.00
CA ARG A 439 -24.23 -8.73 12.47
C ARG A 439 -24.61 -7.36 13.06
N CYS A 440 -24.13 -6.25 12.49
CA CYS A 440 -24.59 -4.89 12.84
C CYS A 440 -26.08 -4.58 12.58
N ARG A 441 -26.87 -5.51 12.03
CA ARG A 441 -28.34 -5.37 11.92
C ARG A 441 -29.07 -5.67 13.23
N ASP A 442 -28.48 -6.50 14.09
CA ASP A 442 -28.92 -6.70 15.47
C ASP A 442 -28.31 -5.55 16.32
N PRO A 443 -29.14 -4.74 17.02
CA PRO A 443 -28.65 -3.60 17.78
C PRO A 443 -27.77 -4.00 18.97
N ASP A 444 -27.86 -5.24 19.46
CA ASP A 444 -27.09 -5.71 20.62
C ASP A 444 -25.62 -6.05 20.27
N TRP A 445 -25.25 -6.14 18.97
CA TRP A 445 -23.91 -6.55 18.55
C TRP A 445 -22.90 -5.42 18.51
N SER A 446 -21.86 -5.57 19.34
CA SER A 446 -20.61 -4.85 19.11
C SER A 446 -19.79 -5.54 18.02
N VAL A 447 -19.22 -4.79 17.08
CA VAL A 447 -18.41 -5.33 15.98
C VAL A 447 -17.14 -4.52 15.83
N PHE A 448 -16.01 -5.21 15.91
CA PHE A 448 -14.68 -4.64 15.90
C PHE A 448 -13.85 -5.23 14.76
N TRP A 449 -13.07 -4.39 14.09
CA TRP A 449 -12.20 -4.78 12.99
C TRP A 449 -10.75 -4.43 13.32
N VAL A 450 -9.85 -5.40 13.14
CA VAL A 450 -8.41 -5.26 13.33
C VAL A 450 -7.69 -5.70 12.08
N GLN A 451 -6.84 -4.82 11.57
CA GLN A 451 -5.88 -5.14 10.52
C GLN A 451 -4.68 -5.85 11.16
N ALA A 452 -4.42 -7.09 10.78
CA ALA A 452 -3.42 -7.95 11.43
C ALA A 452 -2.12 -8.12 10.63
N ASP A 453 -1.89 -7.30 9.59
CA ASP A 453 -0.74 -7.42 8.69
C ASP A 453 0.61 -7.30 9.41
N ASN A 454 0.66 -6.46 10.46
CA ASN A 454 1.84 -6.21 11.28
C ASN A 454 1.47 -5.60 12.64
N GLU A 455 2.43 -5.55 13.55
CA GLU A 455 2.25 -5.04 14.91
C GLU A 455 1.81 -3.56 14.97
N THR A 456 2.15 -2.75 13.97
CA THR A 456 1.74 -1.34 13.89
C THR A 456 0.28 -1.19 13.46
N THR A 457 -0.17 -1.87 12.41
CA THR A 457 -1.59 -1.82 11.98
C THR A 457 -2.50 -2.50 13.01
N PHE A 458 -2.03 -3.55 13.67
CA PHE A 458 -2.70 -4.21 14.80
C PHE A 458 -2.86 -3.24 15.99
N THR A 459 -1.76 -2.60 16.44
CA THR A 459 -1.79 -1.64 17.56
C THR A 459 -2.63 -0.40 17.23
N GLN A 460 -2.55 0.13 16.01
CA GLN A 460 -3.40 1.25 15.56
C GLN A 460 -4.89 0.88 15.57
N SER A 461 -5.25 -0.32 15.11
CA SER A 461 -6.62 -0.84 15.18
C SER A 461 -7.10 -0.92 16.63
N TYR A 462 -6.26 -1.45 17.54
CA TYR A 462 -6.58 -1.52 18.96
C TYR A 462 -6.68 -0.14 19.64
N LYS A 463 -5.88 0.87 19.25
CA LYS A 463 -6.05 2.26 19.73
C LYS A 463 -7.35 2.89 19.22
N ALA A 464 -7.76 2.62 17.97
CA ALA A 464 -9.06 3.03 17.46
C ALA A 464 -10.22 2.38 18.23
N ILE A 465 -10.10 1.09 18.56
CA ILE A 465 -11.08 0.37 19.38
C ILE A 465 -11.10 0.90 20.82
N ALA A 466 -9.94 1.14 21.44
CA ALA A 466 -9.83 1.69 22.80
C ALA A 466 -10.60 3.01 22.97
N ARG A 467 -10.39 3.95 22.04
CA ARG A 467 -11.11 5.23 21.98
C ARG A 467 -12.61 5.07 21.80
N ALA A 468 -13.04 4.06 21.04
CA ALA A 468 -14.46 3.80 20.80
C ALA A 468 -15.18 3.15 21.99
N ILE A 469 -14.46 2.60 22.99
CA ILE A 469 -15.01 1.89 24.17
C ILE A 469 -14.63 2.53 25.51
N ASP A 470 -14.25 3.81 25.46
CA ASP A 470 -13.88 4.70 26.58
C ASP A 470 -12.69 4.22 27.43
N ILE A 471 -11.70 3.59 26.77
CA ILE A 471 -10.39 3.31 27.38
C ILE A 471 -9.48 4.53 27.19
N ARG A 472 -8.67 4.83 28.22
CA ARG A 472 -7.73 5.95 28.21
C ARG A 472 -6.65 5.81 27.14
N ASP A 473 -6.34 6.93 26.50
CA ASP A 473 -5.29 7.07 25.47
C ASP A 473 -3.85 7.04 26.04
N ASP A 474 -3.69 6.85 27.37
CA ASP A 474 -2.40 6.73 28.07
C ASP A 474 -1.80 5.30 28.03
N LEU A 475 -2.54 4.33 27.48
CA LEU A 475 -2.11 2.93 27.37
C LEU A 475 -1.42 2.63 26.04
N ASP A 476 -0.32 1.87 26.12
CA ASP A 476 0.38 1.33 24.96
C ASP A 476 0.84 -0.12 25.15
N GLY A 477 1.25 -0.77 24.05
CA GLY A 477 1.79 -2.14 24.03
C GLY A 477 0.89 -3.18 24.72
N GLU A 478 1.51 -4.13 25.43
CA GLU A 478 0.80 -5.23 26.13
C GLU A 478 -0.36 -4.74 27.04
N LYS A 479 -0.24 -3.57 27.68
CA LYS A 479 -1.26 -3.02 28.59
C LYS A 479 -2.52 -2.57 27.87
N LEU A 480 -2.36 -1.84 26.76
CA LEU A 480 -3.47 -1.45 25.87
C LEU A 480 -4.21 -2.69 25.37
N LEU A 481 -3.46 -3.65 24.84
CA LEU A 481 -4.00 -4.80 24.14
C LEU A 481 -4.74 -5.75 25.09
N ALA A 482 -4.23 -5.94 26.31
CA ALA A 482 -4.94 -6.65 27.38
C ALA A 482 -6.22 -5.91 27.83
N THR A 483 -6.15 -4.59 28.04
CA THR A 483 -7.29 -3.80 28.56
C THR A 483 -8.44 -3.73 27.54
N VAL A 484 -8.11 -3.55 26.25
CA VAL A 484 -9.08 -3.62 25.15
C VAL A 484 -9.70 -5.00 25.06
N ARG A 485 -8.89 -6.07 25.13
CA ARG A 485 -9.40 -7.45 25.07
C ARG A 485 -10.37 -7.73 26.23
N GLU A 486 -9.99 -7.44 27.48
CA GLU A 486 -10.87 -7.59 28.64
C GLU A 486 -12.16 -6.76 28.55
N ARG A 487 -12.10 -5.58 27.92
CA ARG A 487 -13.28 -4.71 27.73
C ARG A 487 -14.21 -5.26 26.66
N ILE A 488 -13.68 -5.84 25.58
CA ILE A 488 -14.46 -6.53 24.54
C ILE A 488 -15.08 -7.82 25.11
N GLU A 489 -14.29 -8.64 25.81
CA GLU A 489 -14.71 -9.91 26.42
C GLU A 489 -15.89 -9.73 27.40
N ARG A 490 -16.06 -8.54 28.01
CA ARG A 490 -17.18 -8.20 28.90
C ARG A 490 -18.46 -7.74 28.19
N LEU A 491 -18.51 -7.69 26.85
CA LEU A 491 -19.69 -7.28 26.08
C LEU A 491 -20.63 -8.46 25.81
N PRO A 492 -21.97 -8.30 25.89
CA PRO A 492 -22.92 -9.41 25.87
C PRO A 492 -23.05 -10.11 24.49
N ARG A 493 -22.79 -9.39 23.40
CA ARG A 493 -22.62 -9.95 22.05
C ARG A 493 -21.54 -9.17 21.31
N TRP A 494 -20.53 -9.87 20.80
CA TRP A 494 -19.50 -9.25 19.99
C TRP A 494 -18.94 -10.13 18.87
N LEU A 495 -18.40 -9.46 17.85
CA LEU A 495 -17.59 -10.04 16.78
C LEU A 495 -16.28 -9.26 16.65
N LEU A 496 -15.14 -9.94 16.70
CA LEU A 496 -13.83 -9.38 16.37
C LEU A 496 -13.33 -9.99 15.06
N VAL A 497 -13.10 -9.15 14.06
CA VAL A 497 -12.55 -9.52 12.77
C VAL A 497 -11.06 -9.22 12.77
N LEU A 498 -10.22 -10.26 12.63
CA LEU A 498 -8.80 -10.12 12.30
C LEU A 498 -8.65 -10.33 10.79
N ASP A 499 -8.50 -9.26 10.01
CA ASP A 499 -8.19 -9.36 8.58
C ASP A 499 -6.68 -9.48 8.35
N ASN A 500 -6.29 -10.18 7.29
CA ASN A 500 -4.91 -10.41 6.86
C ASN A 500 -4.00 -11.08 7.93
N ALA A 501 -4.45 -12.19 8.53
CA ALA A 501 -3.71 -12.92 9.58
C ALA A 501 -2.85 -14.10 9.05
N ASP A 502 -1.52 -14.04 9.24
CA ASP A 502 -0.56 -14.96 8.58
C ASP A 502 -0.11 -16.21 9.40
N ASP A 503 -0.35 -16.32 10.71
CA ASP A 503 0.01 -17.51 11.53
C ASP A 503 -1.22 -18.36 11.90
N LEU A 504 -1.33 -19.54 11.28
CA LEU A 504 -2.38 -20.52 11.55
C LEU A 504 -2.21 -21.30 12.87
N THR A 505 -0.98 -21.44 13.37
CA THR A 505 -0.66 -22.40 14.44
C THR A 505 -1.28 -22.04 15.78
N MET A 506 -1.59 -20.76 15.99
CA MET A 506 -2.26 -20.26 17.19
C MET A 506 -3.77 -20.50 17.22
N PHE A 507 -4.40 -20.84 16.08
CA PHE A 507 -5.83 -21.14 15.97
C PHE A 507 -6.11 -22.65 15.89
N GLY A 508 -5.15 -23.49 16.28
CA GLY A 508 -5.25 -24.95 16.23
C GLY A 508 -5.15 -25.56 14.83
N ILE A 509 -4.93 -24.75 13.79
CA ILE A 509 -4.83 -25.21 12.40
C ILE A 509 -3.37 -25.66 12.14
N PRO A 510 -3.13 -26.90 11.69
CA PRO A 510 -1.77 -27.40 11.42
C PRO A 510 -1.03 -26.59 10.34
N PRO A 511 0.32 -26.55 10.37
CA PRO A 511 1.12 -25.90 9.33
C PRO A 511 1.02 -26.65 8.00
N GLY A 512 0.08 -26.22 7.15
CA GLY A 512 -0.11 -26.70 5.78
C GLY A 512 0.57 -25.82 4.72
N PRO A 513 0.26 -26.01 3.42
CA PRO A 513 0.60 -25.02 2.39
C PRO A 513 -0.05 -23.67 2.73
N PRO A 514 0.61 -22.53 2.44
CA PRO A 514 0.21 -21.24 3.01
C PRO A 514 -1.19 -20.80 2.54
N PRO A 515 -2.09 -20.41 3.45
CA PRO A 515 -3.24 -19.60 3.07
C PRO A 515 -2.69 -18.27 2.53
N ILE A 516 -3.15 -17.84 1.36
CA ILE A 516 -2.61 -16.62 0.73
C ILE A 516 -3.18 -15.35 1.39
N TYR A 517 -4.32 -15.49 2.06
CA TYR A 517 -4.86 -14.58 3.08
C TYR A 517 -5.75 -15.40 4.03
N LEU A 518 -5.87 -14.95 5.29
CA LEU A 518 -6.84 -15.45 6.26
C LEU A 518 -7.63 -14.27 6.86
N VAL A 519 -8.94 -14.45 7.04
CA VAL A 519 -9.71 -13.63 7.99
C VAL A 519 -10.15 -14.52 9.14
N VAL A 520 -9.79 -14.16 10.38
CA VAL A 520 -10.27 -14.85 11.58
C VAL A 520 -11.42 -14.05 12.18
N LEU A 521 -12.58 -14.69 12.28
CA LEU A 521 -13.77 -14.16 12.91
C LEU A 521 -13.88 -14.79 14.29
N MET A 522 -13.55 -14.03 15.34
CA MET A 522 -13.55 -14.51 16.73
C MET A 522 -14.78 -14.02 17.49
N ARG A 523 -15.26 -14.86 18.40
CA ARG A 523 -16.22 -14.55 19.46
C ARG A 523 -15.79 -15.23 20.75
N VAL A 524 -15.91 -14.53 21.88
CA VAL A 524 -15.75 -15.06 23.24
C VAL A 524 -16.99 -14.66 24.06
N GLN A 525 -17.30 -15.40 25.12
CA GLN A 525 -18.22 -14.98 26.18
C GLN A 525 -17.72 -15.48 27.56
#